data_AF-A0A2V5SY16-F1
#
_entry.id   AF-A0A2V5SY16-F1
#
_cell.length_a   1.000
_cell.length_b   1.000
_cell.length_c   1.000
_cell.angle_alpha   90.00
_cell.angle_beta   90.00
_cell.angle_gamma   90.00
#
_symmetry.space_group_name_H-M   'P 1'
#
loop_
_entity.id
_entity.type
_entity.pdbx_description
1 polymer ?
#
loop_
_entity_poly.entity_id
_entity_poly.type
_entity_poly.pdbx_seq_one_letter_code
_entity_poly.pdbx_strand_id
1 'polypeptide(L)'
;MAMPSQILVMRCASRSTGHEAHVAQAGDYRFFAGWRSDPFFFDVLGTLNKFQFTSGDFFADKDTCSIVLEVANSLLGPKEVGLWARTLIPADSAGAGWIQADRGARPNQTPFLAGEQNEAYLAGEPADDACFVPIFAHALEHTGGYSPEEAKRVARKLLPDLLRYDPKRPASFPDNGRGLIDDVSDLFLAILTNGKVTGDKVGPHDDFLDEFPYLGPPHIIRSK
;
A
#
# COMPACT_ATOMS: atom_id res chain seq x y z
N MET A 1 7.92 28.93 -0.01
CA MET A 1 7.85 28.81 -1.48
C MET A 1 7.33 27.40 -1.75
N ALA A 2 6.09 27.24 -2.22
CA ALA A 2 5.59 25.93 -2.59
C ALA A 2 6.46 25.39 -3.75
N MET A 3 6.87 24.14 -3.68
CA MET A 3 7.53 23.48 -4.81
C MET A 3 6.59 23.59 -6.03
N PRO A 4 7.06 23.98 -7.21
CA PRO A 4 6.22 24.02 -8.39
C PRO A 4 5.63 22.63 -8.63
N SER A 5 4.31 22.57 -8.81
CA SER A 5 3.60 21.33 -9.13
C SER A 5 4.13 20.80 -10.46
N GLN A 6 4.88 19.70 -10.43
CA GLN A 6 5.27 18.99 -11.64
C GLN A 6 4.15 18.02 -12.00
N ILE A 7 3.61 18.17 -13.21
CA ILE A 7 2.58 17.27 -13.75
C ILE A 7 3.26 16.40 -14.80
N LEU A 8 3.40 15.11 -14.51
CA LEU A 8 3.76 14.10 -15.49
C LEU A 8 2.49 13.61 -16.17
N VAL A 9 2.40 13.78 -17.49
CA VAL A 9 1.30 13.24 -18.30
C VAL A 9 1.86 12.14 -19.20
N MET A 10 1.47 10.90 -18.93
CA MET A 10 1.78 9.76 -19.79
C MET A 10 0.56 9.43 -20.65
N ARG A 11 0.76 9.40 -21.97
CA ARG A 11 -0.28 9.08 -22.96
C ARG A 11 0.00 7.70 -23.57
N CYS A 12 -1.05 7.05 -24.09
CA CYS A 12 -0.96 5.78 -24.80
C CYS A 12 -0.46 4.58 -23.96
N ALA A 13 -0.62 4.63 -22.63
CA ALA A 13 -0.39 3.46 -21.79
C ALA A 13 -1.46 2.39 -22.07
N SER A 14 -1.05 1.30 -22.71
CA SER A 14 -1.95 0.17 -22.98
C SER A 14 -2.09 -0.69 -21.73
N ARG A 15 -3.31 -1.12 -21.42
CA ARG A 15 -3.52 -2.10 -20.34
C ARG A 15 -2.85 -3.43 -20.70
N SER A 16 -1.95 -3.89 -19.84
CA SER A 16 -1.31 -5.20 -19.96
C SER A 16 -2.23 -6.29 -19.40
N THR A 17 -2.64 -7.24 -20.22
CA THR A 17 -3.52 -8.37 -19.80
C THR A 17 -2.84 -9.72 -19.82
N GLY A 18 -1.73 -9.84 -20.57
CA GLY A 18 -0.95 -11.06 -20.68
C GLY A 18 0.31 -11.03 -19.83
N HIS A 19 1.15 -12.04 -20.08
CA HIS A 19 2.45 -12.22 -19.44
C HIS A 19 3.37 -10.99 -19.69
N GLU A 20 3.49 -10.60 -20.95
CA GLU A 20 4.31 -9.46 -21.39
C GLU A 20 3.85 -8.12 -20.82
N ALA A 21 4.81 -7.31 -20.36
CA ALA A 21 4.57 -5.95 -19.88
C ALA A 21 4.50 -4.97 -21.06
N HIS A 22 3.37 -4.27 -21.22
CA HIS A 22 3.33 -3.08 -22.06
C HIS A 22 3.70 -1.86 -21.21
N VAL A 23 4.93 -1.38 -21.38
CA VAL A 23 5.48 -0.24 -20.64
C VAL A 23 5.34 1.03 -21.47
N ALA A 24 4.80 2.08 -20.87
CA ALA A 24 4.87 3.43 -21.41
C ALA A 24 6.11 4.13 -20.82
N GLN A 25 6.93 4.72 -21.68
CA GLN A 25 8.13 5.44 -21.27
C GLN A 25 8.13 6.86 -21.83
N ALA A 26 8.52 7.82 -21.00
CA ALA A 26 8.77 9.19 -21.39
C ALA A 26 10.02 9.68 -20.66
N GLY A 27 11.14 9.89 -21.36
CA GLY A 27 12.42 10.19 -20.69
C GLY A 27 12.80 9.13 -19.66
N ASP A 28 13.09 9.57 -18.43
CA ASP A 28 13.48 8.73 -17.30
C ASP A 28 12.27 8.16 -16.51
N TYR A 29 11.05 8.36 -17.01
CA TYR A 29 9.82 7.88 -16.38
C TYR A 29 9.32 6.61 -17.05
N ARG A 30 9.00 5.58 -16.27
CA ARG A 30 8.34 4.36 -16.75
C ARG A 30 7.01 4.16 -16.06
N PHE A 31 6.00 3.74 -16.81
CA PHE A 31 4.66 3.48 -16.32
C PHE A 31 4.12 2.16 -16.84
N PHE A 32 3.45 1.44 -15.96
CA PHE A 32 2.76 0.20 -16.25
C PHE A 32 1.38 0.23 -15.59
N ALA A 33 0.38 -0.28 -16.31
CA ALA A 33 -0.92 -0.61 -15.74
C ALA A 33 -1.41 -1.94 -16.34
N GLY A 34 -1.75 -2.90 -15.48
CA GLY A 34 -2.19 -4.21 -15.93
C GLY A 34 -2.09 -5.31 -14.91
N TRP A 35 -2.39 -6.54 -15.34
CA TRP A 35 -2.39 -7.72 -14.49
C TRP A 35 -0.97 -8.18 -14.16
N ARG A 36 -0.74 -8.45 -12.87
CA ARG A 36 0.49 -9.05 -12.32
C ARG A 36 0.13 -10.04 -11.23
N SER A 37 1.08 -10.92 -10.91
CA SER A 37 1.02 -11.70 -9.67
C SER A 37 0.82 -10.74 -8.49
N ASP A 38 -0.07 -11.10 -7.57
CA ASP A 38 -0.32 -10.28 -6.39
C ASP A 38 0.96 -10.23 -5.53
N PRO A 39 1.58 -9.06 -5.29
CA PRO A 39 2.81 -8.99 -4.51
C PRO A 39 2.56 -9.04 -2.99
N PHE A 40 1.30 -9.07 -2.56
CA PHE A 40 0.98 -9.23 -1.15
C PHE A 40 1.11 -10.70 -0.75
N PHE A 41 1.61 -10.94 0.45
CA PHE A 41 1.80 -12.28 1.00
C PHE A 41 1.33 -12.26 2.45
N PHE A 42 0.40 -13.15 2.78
CA PHE A 42 -0.20 -13.19 4.11
C PHE A 42 -0.98 -14.48 4.38
N ASP A 43 -0.84 -15.05 5.57
CA ASP A 43 -1.68 -16.18 6.04
C ASP A 43 -3.01 -15.68 6.64
N VAL A 44 -3.93 -15.34 5.73
CA VAL A 44 -5.31 -14.90 6.05
C VAL A 44 -6.06 -15.95 6.87
N LEU A 45 -5.87 -17.24 6.56
CA LEU A 45 -6.59 -18.32 7.24
C LEU A 45 -6.10 -18.48 8.69
N GLY A 46 -4.80 -18.33 8.94
CA GLY A 46 -4.22 -18.29 10.26
C GLY A 46 -4.76 -17.14 11.09
N THR A 47 -4.93 -15.95 10.49
CA THR A 47 -5.59 -14.79 11.13
C THR A 47 -7.02 -15.12 11.54
N LEU A 48 -7.84 -15.68 10.65
CA LEU A 48 -9.21 -16.11 10.95
C LEU A 48 -9.26 -17.23 12.01
N ASN A 49 -8.21 -18.05 12.08
CA ASN A 49 -8.04 -19.08 13.09
C ASN A 49 -7.30 -18.56 14.35
N LYS A 50 -7.65 -17.37 14.83
CA LYS A 50 -7.11 -16.79 16.08
C LYS A 50 -5.58 -16.67 16.07
N PHE A 51 -5.01 -16.25 14.95
CA PHE A 51 -3.56 -16.10 14.73
C PHE A 51 -2.76 -17.42 14.82
N GLN A 52 -3.41 -18.56 14.55
CA GLN A 52 -2.72 -19.85 14.44
C GLN A 52 -2.20 -20.04 13.01
N PHE A 53 -1.02 -19.50 12.73
CA PHE A 53 -0.44 -19.52 11.39
C PHE A 53 0.17 -20.85 10.98
N THR A 54 -0.07 -21.19 9.73
CA THR A 54 0.24 -22.46 9.08
C THR A 54 1.12 -22.30 7.84
N SER A 55 1.64 -21.08 7.60
CA SER A 55 2.36 -20.68 6.38
C SER A 55 1.53 -20.86 5.10
N GLY A 56 0.20 -20.77 5.22
CA GLY A 56 -0.72 -20.86 4.09
C GLY A 56 -0.88 -19.51 3.43
N ASP A 57 0.01 -19.16 2.52
CA ASP A 57 -0.09 -17.90 1.79
C ASP A 57 -1.37 -17.87 0.93
N PHE A 58 -2.26 -16.94 1.27
CA PHE A 58 -3.54 -16.78 0.59
C PHE A 58 -3.40 -16.19 -0.82
N PHE A 59 -2.30 -15.49 -1.07
CA PHE A 59 -2.09 -14.67 -2.27
C PHE A 59 -1.13 -15.30 -3.28
N ALA A 60 -0.44 -16.38 -2.92
CA ALA A 60 0.59 -17.04 -3.72
C ALA A 60 0.16 -17.49 -5.13
N ASP A 61 -1.13 -17.65 -5.40
CA ASP A 61 -1.69 -18.03 -6.71
C ASP A 61 -2.69 -17.01 -7.24
N LYS A 62 -2.64 -15.77 -6.73
CA LYS A 62 -3.56 -14.69 -7.07
C LYS A 62 -2.89 -13.67 -7.98
N ASP A 63 -3.73 -12.96 -8.72
CA ASP A 63 -3.30 -11.86 -9.57
C ASP A 63 -4.07 -10.60 -9.18
N THR A 64 -3.40 -9.46 -9.32
CA THR A 64 -3.98 -8.14 -9.10
C THR A 64 -3.79 -7.22 -10.30
N CYS A 65 -4.63 -6.20 -10.41
CA CYS A 65 -4.49 -5.16 -11.42
C CYS A 65 -3.62 -4.05 -10.83
N SER A 66 -2.36 -4.01 -11.22
CA SER A 66 -1.35 -3.11 -10.66
C SER A 66 -1.21 -1.83 -11.49
N ILE A 67 -0.83 -0.76 -10.80
CA ILE A 67 -0.29 0.46 -11.40
C ILE A 67 1.12 0.64 -10.82
N VAL A 68 2.13 0.72 -11.69
CA VAL A 68 3.52 0.92 -11.28
C VAL A 68 4.05 2.16 -12.00
N LEU A 69 4.59 3.09 -11.23
CA LEU A 69 5.24 4.30 -11.72
C LEU A 69 6.68 4.31 -11.20
N GLU A 70 7.62 4.48 -12.10
CA GLU A 70 9.01 4.74 -11.76
C GLU A 70 9.36 6.19 -12.09
N VAL A 71 10.01 6.84 -11.11
CA VAL A 71 10.52 8.20 -11.22
C VAL A 71 11.94 8.26 -10.66
N ALA A 72 12.77 9.17 -11.18
CA ALA A 72 14.09 9.39 -10.64
C ALA A 72 14.05 10.05 -9.25
N ASN A 73 14.90 9.58 -8.32
CA ASN A 73 15.02 10.16 -6.97
C ASN A 73 15.36 11.66 -6.97
N SER A 74 16.02 12.17 -8.02
CA SER A 74 16.30 13.60 -8.20
C SER A 74 15.04 14.47 -8.21
N LEU A 75 13.90 13.91 -8.58
CA LEU A 75 12.61 14.62 -8.62
C LEU A 75 11.98 14.81 -7.25
N LEU A 76 12.25 13.90 -6.32
CA LEU A 76 11.81 14.00 -4.93
C LEU A 76 12.66 15.01 -4.15
N GLY A 77 13.83 15.35 -4.69
CA GLY A 77 14.78 16.26 -4.07
C GLY A 77 15.65 15.57 -2.99
N PRO A 78 16.53 16.34 -2.32
CA PRO A 78 17.56 15.77 -1.45
C PRO A 78 17.13 15.55 0.01
N LYS A 79 15.84 15.79 0.33
CA LYS A 79 15.29 15.73 1.69
C LYS A 79 14.28 14.60 1.78
N GLU A 80 14.00 14.15 3.00
CA GLU A 80 12.89 13.25 3.27
C GLU A 80 11.57 13.85 2.76
N VAL A 81 10.77 13.00 2.14
CA VAL A 81 9.42 13.31 1.65
C VAL A 81 8.39 12.41 2.35
N GLY A 82 7.16 12.90 2.46
CA GLY A 82 6.00 12.08 2.80
C GLY A 82 5.24 11.73 1.54
N LEU A 83 5.09 10.44 1.25
CA LEU A 83 4.38 9.93 0.08
C LEU A 83 3.02 9.36 0.50
N TRP A 84 2.00 9.63 -0.30
CA TRP A 84 0.71 8.95 -0.28
C TRP A 84 0.12 9.00 -1.69
N ALA A 85 -0.81 8.11 -1.98
CA ALA A 85 -1.48 8.03 -3.27
C ALA A 85 -3.01 8.02 -3.07
N ARG A 86 -3.71 8.48 -4.11
CA ARG A 86 -5.15 8.30 -4.27
C ARG A 86 -5.48 7.82 -5.66
N THR A 87 -6.51 6.99 -5.77
CA THR A 87 -7.07 6.53 -7.03
C THR A 87 -8.38 7.27 -7.27
N LEU A 88 -8.53 7.86 -8.46
CA LEU A 88 -9.72 8.58 -8.85
C LEU A 88 -10.42 7.85 -10.00
N ILE A 89 -11.74 7.76 -9.95
CA ILE A 89 -12.59 7.20 -11.02
C ILE A 89 -13.53 8.29 -11.57
N PRO A 90 -13.94 8.20 -12.85
CA PRO A 90 -14.93 9.13 -13.37
C PRO A 90 -16.24 9.05 -12.57
N ALA A 91 -16.86 10.19 -12.32
CA ALA A 91 -18.20 10.22 -11.74
C ALA A 91 -19.24 9.64 -12.72
N ASP A 92 -20.25 8.93 -12.21
CA ASP A 92 -21.29 8.29 -13.02
C ASP A 92 -22.06 9.28 -13.92
N SER A 93 -22.20 10.52 -13.46
CA SER A 93 -22.85 11.57 -14.24
C SER A 93 -21.86 12.22 -15.21
N ALA A 94 -22.23 12.24 -16.50
CA ALA A 94 -21.44 12.90 -17.53
C ALA A 94 -21.12 14.36 -17.15
N GLY A 95 -19.83 14.69 -17.05
CA GLY A 95 -19.35 16.03 -16.68
C GLY A 95 -19.22 16.30 -15.17
N ALA A 96 -19.55 15.34 -14.30
CA ALA A 96 -19.42 15.50 -12.84
C ALA A 96 -17.99 15.32 -12.30
N GLY A 97 -16.99 15.15 -13.18
CA GLY A 97 -15.57 15.13 -12.81
C GLY A 97 -15.10 13.76 -12.31
N TRP A 98 -14.30 13.78 -11.25
CA TRP A 98 -13.62 12.60 -10.70
C TRP A 98 -13.97 12.42 -9.22
N ILE A 99 -14.16 11.17 -8.79
CA ILE A 99 -14.44 10.78 -7.41
C ILE A 99 -13.28 9.93 -6.90
N GLN A 100 -12.86 10.16 -5.66
CA GLN A 100 -11.84 9.33 -5.02
C GLN A 100 -12.41 7.95 -4.70
N ALA A 101 -11.83 6.92 -5.30
CA ALA A 101 -12.20 5.53 -5.06
C ALA A 101 -11.40 4.92 -3.90
N ASP A 102 -10.16 5.35 -3.73
CA ASP A 102 -9.23 4.79 -2.74
C ASP A 102 -8.10 5.77 -2.42
N ARG A 103 -7.44 5.57 -1.28
CA ARG A 103 -6.16 6.19 -0.93
C ARG A 103 -5.31 5.27 -0.06
N GLY A 104 -4.01 5.51 -0.05
CA GLY A 104 -3.12 4.85 0.89
C GLY A 104 -1.67 5.32 0.82
N ALA A 105 -0.94 5.06 1.88
CA ALA A 105 0.51 5.20 1.94
C ALA A 105 1.18 4.04 2.67
N ARG A 106 0.84 3.85 3.95
CA ARG A 106 1.38 2.78 4.78
C ARG A 106 0.58 1.50 4.54
N PRO A 107 1.24 0.34 4.63
CA PRO A 107 0.54 -0.93 4.54
C PRO A 107 -0.44 -1.10 5.72
N ASN A 108 -1.49 -1.89 5.49
CA ASN A 108 -2.40 -2.39 6.52
C ASN A 108 -3.03 -1.32 7.43
N GLN A 109 -3.49 -0.19 6.87
CA GLN A 109 -4.24 0.84 7.63
C GLN A 109 -5.74 0.52 7.78
N THR A 110 -6.38 0.05 6.72
CA THR A 110 -7.83 -0.23 6.70
C THR A 110 -8.29 -1.29 7.72
N PRO A 111 -7.49 -2.29 8.15
CA PRO A 111 -7.89 -3.21 9.22
C PRO A 111 -8.18 -2.54 10.57
N PHE A 112 -7.72 -1.31 10.82
CA PHE A 112 -8.06 -0.56 12.04
C PHE A 112 -9.42 0.15 11.96
N LEU A 113 -10.06 0.15 10.79
CA LEU A 113 -11.26 0.90 10.49
C LEU A 113 -12.44 -0.05 10.25
N ALA A 114 -13.66 0.41 10.54
CA ALA A 114 -14.88 -0.36 10.32
C ALA A 114 -16.04 0.54 9.87
N GLY A 115 -16.90 0.02 9.00
CA GLY A 115 -18.12 0.69 8.52
C GLY A 115 -17.84 2.08 7.94
N GLU A 116 -18.66 3.05 8.32
CA GLU A 116 -18.60 4.44 7.86
C GLU A 116 -17.24 5.12 8.11
N GLN A 117 -16.48 4.69 9.13
CA GLN A 117 -15.14 5.23 9.39
C GLN A 117 -14.14 4.85 8.30
N ASN A 118 -14.28 3.64 7.72
CA ASN A 118 -13.45 3.23 6.60
C ASN A 118 -13.80 4.04 5.35
N GLU A 119 -15.09 4.25 5.06
CA GLU A 119 -15.54 5.06 3.94
C GLU A 119 -15.08 6.52 4.05
N ALA A 120 -15.23 7.12 5.24
CA ALA A 120 -14.74 8.48 5.51
C ALA A 120 -13.22 8.58 5.39
N TYR A 121 -12.49 7.57 5.85
CA TYR A 121 -11.04 7.49 5.67
C TYR A 121 -10.70 7.43 4.18
N LEU A 122 -11.27 6.49 3.42
CA LEU A 122 -10.98 6.31 1.99
C LEU A 122 -11.34 7.53 1.13
N ALA A 123 -12.33 8.33 1.54
CA ALA A 123 -12.72 9.56 0.84
C ALA A 123 -11.87 10.79 1.22
N GLY A 124 -11.16 10.75 2.35
CA GLY A 124 -10.39 11.88 2.90
C GLY A 124 -8.96 11.99 2.38
N GLU A 125 -8.20 12.93 2.97
CA GLU A 125 -6.75 13.09 2.74
C GLU A 125 -5.97 12.91 4.06
N PRO A 126 -4.68 12.53 4.02
CA PRO A 126 -3.90 12.31 5.24
C PRO A 126 -3.80 13.50 6.19
N ALA A 127 -4.02 14.72 5.70
CA ALA A 127 -4.04 15.92 6.53
C ALA A 127 -5.13 15.88 7.61
N ASP A 128 -6.22 15.15 7.37
CA ASP A 128 -7.37 15.08 8.27
C ASP A 128 -7.34 13.85 9.19
N ASP A 129 -6.31 12.99 9.08
CA ASP A 129 -6.26 11.69 9.73
C ASP A 129 -6.25 11.73 11.27
N ALA A 130 -6.00 12.90 11.86
CA ALA A 130 -6.08 13.08 13.30
C ALA A 130 -7.45 12.69 13.88
N CYS A 131 -8.53 12.77 13.08
CA CYS A 131 -9.86 12.36 13.50
C CYS A 131 -10.03 10.84 13.65
N PHE A 132 -9.19 10.02 13.00
CA PHE A 132 -9.25 8.55 13.07
C PHE A 132 -8.41 7.95 14.22
N VAL A 133 -7.64 8.77 14.95
CA VAL A 133 -6.87 8.31 16.12
C VAL A 133 -7.72 7.53 17.14
N PRO A 134 -8.95 7.95 17.50
CA PRO A 134 -9.78 7.20 18.44
C PRO A 134 -10.20 5.81 17.93
N ILE A 135 -10.54 5.65 16.66
CA ILE A 135 -10.96 4.35 16.12
C ILE A 135 -9.77 3.39 15.97
N PHE A 136 -8.60 3.90 15.57
CA PHE A 136 -7.34 3.14 15.60
C PHE A 136 -6.99 2.68 17.03
N ALA A 137 -7.09 3.58 18.01
CA ALA A 137 -6.85 3.24 19.40
C ALA A 137 -7.83 2.17 19.89
N HIS A 138 -9.11 2.28 19.55
CA HIS A 138 -10.12 1.28 19.90
C HIS A 138 -9.79 -0.11 19.34
N ALA A 139 -9.38 -0.20 18.07
CA ALA A 139 -8.97 -1.46 17.45
C ALA A 139 -7.74 -2.08 18.14
N LEU A 140 -6.77 -1.25 18.55
CA LEU A 140 -5.59 -1.66 19.30
C LEU A 140 -5.96 -2.15 20.72
N GLU A 141 -6.81 -1.44 21.45
CA GLU A 141 -7.32 -1.87 22.76
C GLU A 141 -8.01 -3.23 22.64
N HIS A 142 -8.90 -3.39 21.66
CA HIS A 142 -9.70 -4.59 21.48
C HIS A 142 -8.85 -5.82 21.10
N THR A 143 -7.93 -5.66 20.15
CA THR A 143 -7.16 -6.79 19.59
C THR A 143 -5.87 -7.04 20.37
N GLY A 144 -5.11 -5.98 20.66
CA GLY A 144 -3.82 -6.05 21.32
C GLY A 144 -3.92 -6.02 22.84
N GLY A 145 -5.03 -5.56 23.42
CA GLY A 145 -5.15 -5.37 24.86
C GLY A 145 -4.25 -4.25 25.38
N TYR A 146 -3.99 -3.24 24.56
CA TYR A 146 -3.31 -2.02 25.00
C TYR A 146 -4.16 -1.30 26.06
N SER A 147 -3.51 -0.55 26.97
CA SER A 147 -4.22 0.45 27.77
C SER A 147 -4.75 1.57 26.84
N PRO A 148 -5.78 2.32 27.24
CA PRO A 148 -6.29 3.44 26.45
C PRO A 148 -5.22 4.49 26.10
N GLU A 149 -4.31 4.76 27.02
CA GLU A 149 -3.21 5.72 26.87
C GLU A 149 -2.16 5.20 25.87
N GLU A 150 -1.74 3.95 26.01
CA GLU A 150 -0.80 3.35 25.07
C GLU A 150 -1.41 3.18 23.67
N ALA A 151 -2.67 2.77 23.57
CA ALA A 151 -3.37 2.62 22.29
C ALA A 151 -3.43 3.93 21.52
N LYS A 152 -3.81 5.04 22.18
CA LYS A 152 -3.78 6.38 21.58
C LYS A 152 -2.38 6.80 21.17
N ARG A 153 -1.36 6.48 21.97
CA ARG A 153 0.05 6.78 21.64
C ARG A 153 0.51 6.01 20.41
N VAL A 154 0.14 4.74 20.28
CA VAL A 154 0.46 3.90 19.10
C VAL A 154 -0.32 4.38 17.87
N ALA A 155 -1.62 4.65 17.99
CA ALA A 155 -2.44 5.19 16.91
C ALA A 155 -1.88 6.50 16.33
N ARG A 156 -1.40 7.42 17.19
CA ARG A 156 -0.71 8.65 16.75
C ARG A 156 0.62 8.44 16.04
N LYS A 157 1.23 7.26 16.16
CA LYS A 157 2.41 6.90 15.35
C LYS A 157 2.02 6.33 14.00
N LEU A 158 0.82 5.76 13.87
CA LEU A 158 0.29 5.18 12.63
C LEU A 158 -0.27 6.25 11.70
N LEU A 159 -0.81 7.33 12.25
CA LEU A 159 -1.42 8.45 11.52
C LEU A 159 -0.59 9.76 11.65
N PRO A 160 -0.60 10.65 10.64
CA PRO A 160 -1.31 10.54 9.37
C PRO A 160 -0.72 9.44 8.47
N ASP A 161 -1.53 8.92 7.56
CA ASP A 161 -1.12 7.89 6.62
C ASP A 161 -0.17 8.46 5.55
N LEU A 162 1.11 8.51 5.91
CA LEU A 162 2.22 8.98 5.10
C LEU A 162 3.38 8.02 5.19
N LEU A 163 3.87 7.59 4.02
CA LEU A 163 5.08 6.79 3.91
C LEU A 163 6.28 7.73 3.80
N ARG A 164 7.12 7.74 4.83
CA ARG A 164 8.32 8.58 4.88
C ARG A 164 9.42 7.95 4.05
N TYR A 165 10.03 8.72 3.15
CA TYR A 165 11.08 8.25 2.27
C TYR A 165 12.18 9.30 2.11
N ASP A 166 13.41 8.91 2.42
CA ASP A 166 14.65 9.60 2.12
C ASP A 166 15.25 9.03 0.82
N PRO A 167 15.28 9.80 -0.28
CA PRO A 167 15.80 9.35 -1.58
C PRO A 167 17.30 9.00 -1.60
N LYS A 168 18.02 9.23 -0.51
CA LYS A 168 19.46 8.90 -0.36
C LYS A 168 19.71 7.54 0.28
N ARG A 169 18.66 6.87 0.77
CA ARG A 169 18.74 5.60 1.47
C ARG A 169 17.95 4.53 0.71
N PRO A 170 18.38 3.26 0.77
CA PRO A 170 17.59 2.17 0.21
C PRO A 170 16.21 2.11 0.89
N ALA A 171 15.20 1.65 0.15
CA ALA A 171 13.89 1.44 0.74
C ALA A 171 13.92 0.23 1.68
N SER A 172 13.35 0.36 2.87
CA SER A 172 13.19 -0.71 3.86
C SER A 172 12.15 -0.28 4.89
N PHE A 173 11.07 -1.02 5.01
CA PHE A 173 9.98 -0.74 5.93
C PHE A 173 10.30 -1.30 7.32
N PRO A 174 10.03 -0.57 8.42
CA PRO A 174 9.37 0.75 8.49
C PRO A 174 10.31 1.96 8.41
N ASP A 175 11.62 1.74 8.24
CA ASP A 175 12.67 2.76 8.44
C ASP A 175 12.78 3.80 7.33
N ASN A 176 12.48 3.44 6.08
CA ASN A 176 12.62 4.28 4.90
C ASN A 176 11.78 3.76 3.73
N GLY A 177 10.56 4.25 3.53
CA GLY A 177 9.71 3.77 2.45
C GLY A 177 9.26 2.32 2.66
N ARG A 178 9.01 1.62 1.56
CA ARG A 178 8.70 0.18 1.53
C ARG A 178 9.34 -0.44 0.30
N GLY A 179 10.20 -1.43 0.49
CA GLY A 179 10.66 -2.36 -0.53
C GLY A 179 9.60 -3.43 -0.81
N LEU A 180 9.66 -4.03 -2.01
CA LEU A 180 8.68 -5.02 -2.45
C LEU A 180 8.66 -6.29 -1.57
N ILE A 181 9.84 -6.69 -1.10
CA ILE A 181 10.04 -7.90 -0.30
C ILE A 181 9.97 -7.66 1.22
N ASP A 182 9.68 -6.43 1.65
CA ASP A 182 9.57 -6.13 3.08
C ASP A 182 8.35 -6.84 3.67
N ASP A 183 8.55 -7.56 4.77
CA ASP A 183 7.49 -8.22 5.51
C ASP A 183 6.71 -7.23 6.38
N VAL A 184 5.78 -6.55 5.73
CA VAL A 184 4.90 -5.55 6.36
C VAL A 184 3.81 -6.20 7.21
N SER A 185 3.51 -7.47 6.96
CA SER A 185 2.47 -8.24 7.64
C SER A 185 2.92 -8.59 9.06
N ASP A 186 4.14 -9.07 9.22
CA ASP A 186 4.75 -9.36 10.53
C ASP A 186 4.79 -8.12 11.42
N LEU A 187 5.23 -6.98 10.87
CA LEU A 187 5.23 -5.71 11.62
C LEU A 187 3.81 -5.29 12.01
N PHE A 188 2.86 -5.38 11.09
CA PHE A 188 1.47 -5.06 11.36
C PHE A 188 0.89 -5.93 12.47
N LEU A 189 1.12 -7.25 12.44
CA LEU A 189 0.68 -8.18 13.48
C LEU A 189 1.28 -7.85 14.83
N ALA A 190 2.57 -7.54 14.89
CA ALA A 190 3.24 -7.13 16.13
C ALA A 190 2.59 -5.88 16.72
N ILE A 191 2.24 -4.90 15.89
CA ILE A 191 1.55 -3.68 16.34
C ILE A 191 0.12 -4.00 16.78
N LEU A 192 -0.66 -4.67 15.93
CA LEU A 192 -2.07 -4.96 16.19
C LEU A 192 -2.27 -5.78 17.47
N THR A 193 -1.39 -6.74 17.72
CA THR A 193 -1.52 -7.71 18.82
C THR A 193 -0.73 -7.34 20.08
N ASN A 194 -0.11 -6.15 20.13
CA ASN A 194 0.78 -5.74 21.22
C ASN A 194 1.93 -6.73 21.46
N GLY A 195 2.55 -7.19 20.38
CA GLY A 195 3.71 -8.09 20.36
C GLY A 195 3.40 -9.55 20.71
N LYS A 196 2.14 -9.93 20.91
CA LYS A 196 1.76 -11.34 21.17
C LYS A 196 1.99 -12.24 19.96
N VAL A 197 1.89 -11.66 18.77
CA VAL A 197 2.10 -12.29 17.48
C VAL A 197 3.10 -11.43 16.72
N THR A 198 4.26 -11.99 16.39
CA THR A 198 5.31 -11.27 15.66
C THR A 198 5.49 -11.74 14.23
N GLY A 199 4.73 -12.75 13.79
CA GLY A 199 4.68 -13.06 12.38
C GLY A 199 3.69 -14.13 11.96
N ASP A 200 3.48 -14.23 10.64
CA ASP A 200 2.51 -15.12 10.00
C ASP A 200 3.15 -16.35 9.32
N LYS A 201 4.48 -16.44 9.34
CA LYS A 201 5.30 -17.51 8.74
C LYS A 201 5.23 -17.57 7.21
N VAL A 202 4.82 -16.48 6.56
CA VAL A 202 4.82 -16.35 5.10
C VAL A 202 5.91 -15.36 4.71
N GLY A 203 6.76 -15.76 3.76
CA GLY A 203 7.80 -14.89 3.22
C GLY A 203 7.37 -14.23 1.90
N PRO A 204 8.18 -13.32 1.37
CA PRO A 204 7.94 -12.73 0.06
C PRO A 204 7.93 -13.80 -1.04
N HIS A 205 7.15 -13.56 -2.08
CA HIS A 205 7.14 -14.39 -3.28
C HIS A 205 8.52 -14.38 -3.97
N ASP A 206 8.80 -15.41 -4.78
CA ASP A 206 10.05 -15.57 -5.51
C ASP A 206 9.97 -15.14 -6.99
N ASP A 207 8.83 -14.58 -7.40
CA ASP A 207 8.49 -14.23 -8.78
C ASP A 207 8.69 -12.74 -9.12
N PHE A 208 9.19 -11.93 -8.18
CA PHE A 208 9.58 -10.54 -8.45
C PHE A 208 10.65 -10.47 -9.55
N LEU A 209 10.59 -9.41 -10.34
CA LEU A 209 11.49 -9.19 -11.47
C LEU A 209 12.54 -8.11 -11.12
N ASP A 210 13.77 -8.30 -11.59
CA ASP A 210 14.82 -7.27 -11.52
C ASP A 210 14.56 -6.09 -12.48
N GLU A 211 13.65 -6.30 -13.44
CA GLU A 211 13.28 -5.32 -14.46
C GLU A 211 11.86 -4.79 -14.25
N PHE A 212 11.63 -3.55 -14.65
CA PHE A 212 10.31 -2.90 -14.57
C PHE A 212 9.24 -3.73 -15.31
N PRO A 213 8.06 -4.00 -14.70
CA PRO A 213 7.47 -3.30 -13.55
C PRO A 213 7.77 -3.93 -12.18
N TYR A 214 8.82 -4.75 -12.06
CA TYR A 214 9.31 -5.40 -10.84
C TYR A 214 8.40 -6.48 -10.23
N LEU A 215 7.16 -6.57 -10.69
CA LEU A 215 6.17 -7.55 -10.25
C LEU A 215 6.17 -8.78 -11.16
N GLY A 216 5.93 -9.96 -10.58
CA GLY A 216 5.80 -11.21 -11.30
C GLY A 216 4.70 -11.19 -12.37
N PRO A 217 4.87 -11.95 -13.47
CA PRO A 217 3.83 -12.05 -14.49
C PRO A 217 2.56 -12.69 -13.91
N PRO A 218 1.37 -12.41 -14.49
CA PRO A 218 0.13 -13.01 -14.00
C PRO A 218 0.16 -14.54 -14.14
N HIS A 219 -0.37 -15.24 -13.13
CA HIS A 219 -0.52 -16.70 -13.09
C HIS A 219 -1.42 -17.22 -14.21
N ILE A 220 -2.45 -16.45 -14.57
CA ILE A 220 -3.39 -16.78 -15.64
C ILE A 220 -3.24 -15.79 -16.81
N ILE A 221 -3.07 -16.33 -18.01
CA ILE A 221 -3.09 -15.53 -19.24
C ILE A 221 -4.52 -15.03 -19.50
N ARG A 222 -4.73 -13.70 -19.46
CA ARG A 222 -6.03 -13.09 -19.76
C ARG A 222 -6.04 -12.54 -21.19
N SER A 223 -7.01 -13.01 -21.99
CA SER A 223 -7.27 -12.45 -23.33
C SER A 223 -7.81 -11.02 -23.22
N LYS A 224 -7.41 -10.15 -24.16
CA LYS A 224 -7.85 -8.75 -24.26
C LYS A 224 -9.33 -8.63 -24.59
#